data_AF-A0A1G9CAA3-F1
#
_entry.id   AF-A0A1G9CAA3-F1
#
_cell.length_a   1.000
_cell.length_b   1.000
_cell.length_c   1.000
_cell.angle_alpha   90.00
_cell.angle_beta   90.00
_cell.angle_gamma   90.00
#
_symmetry.space_group_name_H-M   'P 1'
#
loop_
_entity.id
_entity.type
_entity.pdbx_description
1 polymer ?
#
loop_
_entity_poly.entity_id
_entity_poly.type
_entity_poly.pdbx_seq_one_letter_code
_entity_poly.pdbx_strand_id
1 'polypeptide(L)'
;MGKLPEQRLKIEPGMLEILPGQGTVQEDGAVSSSAITASAYSWAVPQWDPAQKDKVLRQLAGQPGELYDLLQGKSTGSMAELQLLPPGLERADSGTETAAALPEWARMQLLEEPLLGFRLRGMSKEELLEGVFALWAEEEYIREDEGSAAPASMLAAELARLERKGPAVTTGGWLAEAAAEGSLHQPGPLFHELASRPFPASPAVARPDEDWLGLLPNTPRAGEGLALIMRKAAESARRRASEQGSQ
;
A
#
# COMPACT_ATOMS: atom_id res chain seq x y z
N MET A 1 32.45 -22.08 -23.12
CA MET A 1 31.11 -21.48 -23.25
C MET A 1 31.25 -20.02 -22.89
N GLY A 2 31.10 -19.11 -23.85
CA GLY A 2 31.32 -17.68 -23.66
C GLY A 2 30.28 -17.09 -22.71
N LYS A 3 30.72 -16.37 -21.67
CA LYS A 3 29.85 -15.58 -20.82
C LYS A 3 29.26 -14.47 -21.69
N LEU A 4 27.94 -14.50 -21.91
CA LEU A 4 27.23 -13.39 -22.53
C LEU A 4 27.38 -12.15 -21.61
N PRO A 5 27.66 -10.96 -22.14
CA PRO A 5 27.70 -9.76 -21.33
C PRO A 5 26.30 -9.51 -20.73
N GLU A 6 26.23 -9.36 -19.40
CA GLU A 6 24.99 -9.08 -18.66
C GLU A 6 24.44 -7.70 -19.05
N GLN A 7 23.58 -7.60 -20.06
CA GLN A 7 22.96 -6.32 -20.42
C GLN A 7 22.01 -5.86 -19.30
N ARG A 8 22.04 -4.58 -18.94
CA ARG A 8 21.15 -4.00 -17.91
C ARG A 8 20.20 -2.97 -18.54
N LEU A 9 18.94 -3.04 -18.13
CA LEU A 9 17.91 -2.08 -18.50
C LEU A 9 17.96 -0.89 -17.55
N LYS A 10 18.15 0.32 -18.07
CA LYS A 10 18.03 1.59 -17.34
C LYS A 10 16.84 2.36 -17.90
N ILE A 11 15.93 2.78 -17.03
CA ILE A 11 14.69 3.47 -17.40
C ILE A 11 14.66 4.81 -16.73
N GLU A 12 14.63 5.87 -17.51
CA GLU A 12 14.35 7.24 -17.07
C GLU A 12 12.98 7.67 -17.65
N PRO A 13 12.32 8.69 -17.08
CA PRO A 13 11.08 9.21 -17.64
C PRO A 13 11.21 9.58 -19.12
N GLY A 14 10.49 8.87 -19.99
CA GLY A 14 10.54 9.06 -21.43
C GLY A 14 11.81 8.57 -22.14
N MET A 15 12.67 7.80 -21.45
CA MET A 15 13.89 7.24 -22.05
C MET A 15 14.18 5.83 -21.54
N LEU A 16 14.43 4.91 -22.46
CA LEU A 16 14.87 3.56 -22.16
C LEU A 16 16.27 3.35 -22.71
N GLU A 17 17.22 2.96 -21.86
CA GLU A 17 18.60 2.67 -22.22
C GLU A 17 18.95 1.22 -21.88
N ILE A 18 19.59 0.52 -22.82
CA ILE A 18 20.21 -0.79 -22.55
C ILE A 18 21.71 -0.58 -22.48
N LEU A 19 22.26 -0.76 -21.29
CA LEU A 19 23.69 -0.61 -21.02
C LEU A 19 24.38 -1.97 -21.05
N PRO A 20 25.59 -2.06 -21.62
CA PRO A 20 26.43 -3.24 -21.39
C PRO A 20 26.73 -3.41 -19.91
N GLY A 21 26.61 -4.65 -19.42
CA GLY A 21 27.08 -5.00 -18.09
C GLY A 21 28.56 -4.75 -17.96
N GLN A 22 28.92 -3.92 -16.98
CA GLN A 22 30.29 -3.86 -16.50
C GLN A 22 30.60 -5.17 -15.79
N GLY A 23 31.18 -6.12 -16.51
CA GLY A 23 31.85 -7.25 -15.88
C GLY A 23 32.92 -6.70 -14.94
N THR A 24 32.81 -7.02 -13.66
CA THR A 24 33.88 -6.76 -12.68
C THR A 24 35.15 -7.40 -13.20
N VAL A 25 36.11 -6.58 -13.63
CA VAL A 25 37.46 -7.02 -13.96
C VAL A 25 38.12 -7.46 -12.66
N GLN A 26 38.18 -8.76 -12.45
CA GLN A 26 39.09 -9.36 -11.49
C GLN A 26 40.46 -9.44 -12.19
N GLU A 27 41.42 -8.71 -11.65
CA GLU A 27 42.82 -8.71 -12.10
C GLU A 27 43.38 -10.14 -12.04
N ASP A 28 43.65 -10.73 -13.19
CA ASP A 28 44.96 -11.31 -13.48
C ASP A 28 45.09 -11.73 -14.95
N GLY A 29 46.18 -11.28 -15.58
CA GLY A 29 46.88 -12.00 -16.65
C GLY A 29 46.25 -12.17 -18.04
N ALA A 30 46.81 -11.42 -19.00
CA ALA A 30 47.03 -11.79 -20.41
C ALA A 30 45.84 -11.74 -21.41
N VAL A 31 45.81 -10.62 -22.15
CA VAL A 31 45.53 -10.42 -23.58
C VAL A 31 44.48 -11.32 -24.26
N SER A 32 43.31 -10.72 -24.54
CA SER A 32 42.79 -10.65 -25.91
C SER A 32 41.79 -9.51 -26.03
N SER A 33 42.22 -8.45 -26.72
CA SER A 33 41.38 -7.37 -27.22
C SER A 33 40.43 -7.92 -28.27
N SER A 34 39.29 -8.45 -27.84
CA SER A 34 38.08 -8.44 -28.64
C SER A 34 37.15 -7.44 -28.00
N ALA A 35 37.16 -6.21 -28.54
CA ALA A 35 36.16 -5.22 -28.27
C ALA A 35 34.81 -5.80 -28.70
N ILE A 36 34.09 -6.41 -27.75
CA ILE A 36 32.67 -6.65 -27.89
C ILE A 36 32.05 -5.26 -27.86
N THR A 37 31.72 -4.73 -29.04
CA THR A 37 30.92 -3.53 -29.22
C THR A 37 29.51 -3.79 -28.72
N ALA A 38 29.36 -3.84 -27.40
CA ALA A 38 28.06 -3.86 -26.77
C ALA A 38 27.48 -2.45 -26.93
N SER A 39 26.77 -2.28 -28.04
CA SER A 39 26.16 -1.02 -28.44
C SER A 39 25.10 -0.66 -27.41
N ALA A 40 25.25 0.51 -26.78
CA ALA A 40 24.22 1.06 -25.92
C ALA A 40 23.07 1.51 -26.84
N TYR A 41 21.89 0.92 -26.64
CA TYR A 41 20.69 1.31 -27.38
C TYR A 41 19.83 2.21 -26.51
N SER A 42 19.32 3.29 -27.11
CA SER A 42 18.52 4.31 -26.43
C SER A 42 17.23 4.54 -27.23
N TRP A 43 16.09 4.54 -26.54
CA TRP A 43 14.77 4.74 -27.12
C TRP A 43 14.04 5.87 -26.40
N ALA A 44 13.60 6.87 -27.16
CA ALA A 44 12.72 7.91 -26.67
C ALA A 44 11.27 7.38 -26.59
N VAL A 45 10.66 7.48 -25.42
CA VAL A 45 9.29 7.03 -25.17
C VAL A 45 8.40 8.22 -24.86
N PRO A 46 7.28 8.42 -25.59
CA PRO A 46 6.34 9.48 -25.28
C PRO A 46 5.75 9.31 -23.88
N GLN A 47 5.97 10.32 -23.04
CA GLN A 47 5.34 10.43 -21.73
C GLN A 47 3.83 10.67 -21.89
N TRP A 48 3.06 10.28 -20.88
CA TRP A 48 1.62 10.58 -20.88
C TRP A 48 1.36 12.06 -20.63
N ASP A 49 0.37 12.59 -21.35
CA ASP A 49 -0.18 13.91 -21.08
C ASP A 49 -0.89 13.92 -19.71
N PRO A 50 -1.07 15.10 -19.07
CA PRO A 50 -1.68 15.15 -17.74
C PRO A 50 -3.11 14.60 -17.72
N ALA A 51 -3.87 14.74 -18.81
CA ALA A 51 -5.24 14.22 -18.91
C ALA A 51 -5.29 12.69 -18.86
N GLN A 52 -4.36 12.02 -19.54
CA GLN A 52 -4.22 10.57 -19.53
C GLN A 52 -3.73 10.09 -18.16
N LYS A 53 -2.80 10.80 -17.52
CA LYS A 53 -2.36 10.52 -16.16
C LYS A 53 -3.54 10.56 -15.17
N ASP A 54 -4.35 11.61 -15.22
CA ASP A 54 -5.53 11.76 -14.36
C ASP A 54 -6.56 10.67 -14.60
N LYS A 55 -6.78 10.29 -15.87
CA LYS A 55 -7.70 9.19 -16.22
C LYS A 55 -7.28 7.88 -15.58
N VAL A 56 -5.99 7.55 -15.66
CA VAL A 56 -5.41 6.35 -15.04
C VAL A 56 -5.55 6.40 -13.51
N LEU A 57 -5.28 7.55 -12.89
CA LEU A 57 -5.44 7.71 -11.44
C LEU A 57 -6.88 7.47 -10.99
N ARG A 58 -7.86 8.03 -11.70
CA ARG A 58 -9.30 7.81 -11.40
C ARG A 58 -9.71 6.35 -11.58
N GLN A 59 -9.18 5.69 -12.60
CA GLN A 59 -9.43 4.27 -12.87
C GLN A 59 -8.89 3.39 -11.75
N LEU A 60 -7.64 3.62 -11.33
CA LEU A 60 -7.02 2.93 -10.19
C LEU A 60 -7.72 3.22 -8.86
N ALA A 61 -8.14 4.47 -8.64
CA ALA A 61 -8.89 4.85 -7.45
C ALA A 61 -10.25 4.15 -7.39
N GLY A 62 -10.92 3.94 -8.52
CA GLY A 62 -12.17 3.19 -8.60
C GLY A 62 -12.03 1.68 -8.37
N GLN A 63 -10.81 1.13 -8.46
CA GLN A 63 -10.55 -0.31 -8.35
C GLN A 63 -9.32 -0.60 -7.47
N PRO A 64 -9.47 -0.53 -6.13
CA PRO A 64 -8.36 -0.75 -5.18
C PRO A 64 -7.64 -2.10 -5.34
N GLY A 65 -8.35 -3.13 -5.83
CA GLY A 65 -7.78 -4.44 -6.11
C GLY A 65 -6.76 -4.43 -7.24
N GLU A 66 -7.00 -3.64 -8.30
CA GLU A 66 -6.06 -3.50 -9.41
C GLU A 66 -4.80 -2.73 -8.99
N LEU A 67 -4.95 -1.74 -8.09
CA LEU A 67 -3.81 -1.07 -7.47
C LEU A 67 -2.96 -2.06 -6.65
N TYR A 68 -3.58 -2.93 -5.87
CA TYR A 68 -2.87 -3.94 -5.09
C TYR A 68 -2.13 -4.92 -6.01
N ASP A 69 -2.79 -5.42 -7.05
CA ASP A 69 -2.16 -6.31 -8.04
C ASP A 69 -0.98 -5.63 -8.75
N LEU A 70 -1.11 -4.35 -9.13
CA LEU A 70 -0.05 -3.55 -9.72
C LEU A 70 1.19 -3.46 -8.80
N LEU A 71 0.97 -3.23 -7.51
CA LEU A 71 2.04 -3.16 -6.51
C LEU A 71 2.73 -4.52 -6.29
N GLN A 72 2.04 -5.63 -6.58
CA GLN A 72 2.60 -6.98 -6.58
C GLN A 72 3.29 -7.36 -7.91
N GLY A 73 3.40 -6.41 -8.85
CA GLY A 73 4.00 -6.64 -10.17
C GLY A 73 3.07 -7.34 -11.16
N LYS A 74 1.76 -7.37 -10.91
CA LYS A 74 0.77 -7.97 -11.81
C LYS A 74 -0.01 -6.90 -12.55
N SER A 75 -0.22 -7.08 -13.84
CA SER A 75 -1.17 -6.28 -14.63
C SER A 75 -2.46 -7.07 -14.81
N THR A 76 -3.50 -6.73 -14.06
CA THR A 76 -4.81 -7.38 -14.12
C THR A 76 -5.89 -6.41 -14.61
N GLY A 77 -6.97 -6.98 -15.17
CA GLY A 77 -8.15 -6.24 -15.57
C GLY A 77 -7.86 -5.06 -16.49
N SER A 78 -8.31 -3.88 -16.07
CA SER A 78 -8.26 -2.67 -16.87
C SER A 78 -6.82 -2.12 -17.06
N MET A 79 -5.90 -2.55 -16.19
CA MET A 79 -4.46 -2.24 -16.27
C MET A 79 -3.71 -3.08 -17.31
N ALA A 80 -4.21 -4.27 -17.65
CA ALA A 80 -3.63 -5.10 -18.70
C ALA A 80 -3.90 -4.54 -20.11
N GLU A 81 -4.99 -3.78 -20.27
CA GLU A 81 -5.37 -3.13 -21.53
C GLU A 81 -4.62 -1.80 -21.76
N LEU A 82 -4.01 -1.25 -20.70
CA LEU A 82 -3.22 -0.03 -20.79
C LEU A 82 -1.92 -0.30 -21.57
N GLN A 83 -1.77 0.39 -22.70
CA GLN A 83 -0.57 0.34 -23.52
C GLN A 83 0.58 1.10 -22.82
N LEU A 84 1.24 0.44 -21.87
CA LEU A 84 2.41 0.96 -21.16
C LEU A 84 3.60 1.11 -22.11
N LEU A 85 3.73 0.20 -23.08
CA LEU A 85 4.74 0.28 -24.13
C LEU A 85 4.17 0.99 -25.37
N PRO A 86 4.95 1.85 -26.04
CA PRO A 86 4.58 2.38 -27.35
C PRO A 86 4.39 1.25 -28.38
N PRO A 87 3.41 1.35 -29.29
CA PRO A 87 3.16 0.31 -30.30
C PRO A 87 4.37 0.07 -31.23
N GLY A 88 5.24 1.06 -31.41
CA GLY A 88 6.50 0.93 -32.16
C GLY A 88 7.58 0.12 -31.44
N LEU A 89 7.49 -0.04 -30.11
CA LEU A 89 8.38 -0.90 -29.30
C LEU A 89 7.77 -2.29 -29.04
N GLU A 90 6.46 -2.46 -29.23
CA GLU A 90 5.79 -3.75 -29.13
C GLU A 90 5.84 -4.60 -30.40
N ARG A 91 5.98 -3.99 -31.58
CA ARG A 91 5.92 -4.72 -32.85
C ARG A 91 7.29 -5.25 -33.26
N ALA A 92 7.47 -6.57 -33.19
CA ALA A 92 8.64 -7.29 -33.70
C ALA A 92 8.54 -7.55 -35.22
N ASP A 93 7.98 -6.60 -35.98
CA ASP A 93 7.89 -6.78 -37.43
C ASP A 93 9.23 -6.40 -38.05
N SER A 94 9.99 -7.46 -38.33
CA SER A 94 11.12 -7.50 -39.24
C SER A 94 10.77 -6.81 -40.56
N GLY A 95 11.23 -5.57 -40.77
CA GLY A 95 11.12 -5.01 -42.12
C GLY A 95 11.34 -3.53 -42.37
N THR A 96 11.48 -2.66 -41.36
CA THR A 96 11.74 -1.24 -41.63
C THR A 96 12.83 -0.65 -40.76
N GLU A 97 13.94 -0.31 -41.42
CA GLU A 97 15.10 0.41 -40.95
C GLU A 97 14.70 1.76 -40.35
N THR A 98 14.80 1.94 -39.01
CA THR A 98 15.31 3.16 -38.33
C THR A 98 15.15 3.21 -36.80
N ALA A 99 14.65 2.18 -36.13
CA ALA A 99 14.87 2.01 -34.69
C ALA A 99 15.03 0.52 -34.39
N ALA A 100 16.15 0.13 -33.75
CA ALA A 100 16.35 -1.26 -33.35
C ALA A 100 15.16 -1.71 -32.48
N ALA A 101 14.51 -2.83 -32.81
CA ALA A 101 13.42 -3.36 -32.00
C ALA A 101 13.93 -3.66 -30.58
N LEU A 102 13.10 -3.45 -29.56
CA LEU A 102 13.46 -3.74 -28.18
C LEU A 102 13.78 -5.24 -28.05
N PRO A 103 14.93 -5.63 -27.48
CA PRO A 103 15.25 -7.04 -27.24
C PRO A 103 14.14 -7.74 -26.44
N GLU A 104 13.86 -9.01 -26.77
CA GLU A 104 12.78 -9.78 -26.15
C GLU A 104 12.90 -9.85 -24.62
N TRP A 105 14.12 -10.01 -24.08
CA TRP A 105 14.36 -10.04 -22.65
C TRP A 105 13.95 -8.72 -21.95
N ALA A 106 14.20 -7.57 -22.59
CA ALA A 106 13.84 -6.26 -22.03
C ALA A 106 12.32 -6.04 -22.10
N ARG A 107 11.66 -6.60 -23.12
CA ARG A 107 10.20 -6.61 -23.22
C ARG A 107 9.58 -7.46 -22.12
N MET A 108 10.10 -8.67 -21.90
CA MET A 108 9.62 -9.55 -20.84
C MET A 108 9.78 -8.87 -19.47
N GLN A 109 10.91 -8.23 -19.20
CA GLN A 109 11.12 -7.51 -17.95
C GLN A 109 10.10 -6.37 -17.74
N LEU A 110 9.74 -5.63 -18.79
CA LEU A 110 8.73 -4.56 -18.71
C LEU A 110 7.30 -5.10 -18.53
N LEU A 111 7.03 -6.33 -18.98
CA LEU A 111 5.76 -7.02 -18.76
C LEU A 111 5.67 -7.60 -17.33
N GLU A 112 6.78 -8.10 -16.79
CA GLU A 112 6.87 -8.60 -15.42
C GLU A 112 6.87 -7.49 -14.37
N GLU A 113 7.35 -6.29 -14.73
CA GLU A 113 7.42 -5.14 -13.84
C GLU A 113 6.62 -3.94 -14.40
N PRO A 114 5.27 -3.94 -14.27
CA PRO A 114 4.42 -2.91 -14.85
C PRO A 114 4.73 -1.50 -14.32
N LEU A 115 5.21 -1.36 -13.09
CA LEU A 115 5.66 -0.08 -12.51
C LEU A 115 6.81 0.57 -13.30
N LEU A 116 7.67 -0.23 -13.93
CA LEU A 116 8.71 0.29 -14.82
C LEU A 116 8.09 0.92 -16.08
N GLY A 117 7.00 0.35 -16.59
CA GLY A 117 6.21 0.92 -17.68
C GLY A 117 5.57 2.27 -17.31
N PHE A 118 5.04 2.40 -16.09
CA PHE A 118 4.55 3.69 -15.58
C PHE A 118 5.65 4.74 -15.49
N ARG A 119 6.82 4.36 -14.96
CA ARG A 119 7.98 5.26 -14.87
C ARG A 119 8.45 5.71 -16.25
N LEU A 120 8.47 4.80 -17.23
CA LEU A 120 8.78 5.11 -18.62
C LEU A 120 7.80 6.13 -19.22
N ARG A 121 6.51 6.04 -18.86
CA ARG A 121 5.47 7.00 -19.24
C ARG A 121 5.49 8.30 -18.41
N GLY A 122 6.48 8.46 -17.54
CA GLY A 122 6.69 9.64 -16.73
C GLY A 122 5.74 9.75 -15.53
N MET A 123 5.31 8.61 -14.98
CA MET A 123 4.57 8.54 -13.71
C MET A 123 5.36 7.67 -12.73
N SER A 124 5.87 8.27 -11.66
CA SER A 124 6.56 7.51 -10.61
C SER A 124 5.57 6.71 -9.76
N LYS A 125 6.09 5.77 -8.97
CA LYS A 125 5.28 5.03 -8.00
C LYS A 125 4.68 5.97 -6.96
N GLU A 126 5.47 6.94 -6.53
CA GLU A 126 5.08 7.94 -5.53
C GLU A 126 3.96 8.83 -6.07
N GLU A 127 4.10 9.35 -7.28
CA GLU A 127 3.06 10.16 -7.95
C GLU A 127 1.76 9.37 -8.14
N LEU A 128 1.87 8.08 -8.49
CA LEU A 128 0.71 7.20 -8.66
C LEU A 128 -0.04 6.99 -7.34
N LEU A 129 0.68 6.68 -6.26
CA LEU A 129 0.09 6.43 -4.94
C LEU A 129 -0.47 7.71 -4.32
N GLU A 130 0.27 8.82 -4.41
CA GLU A 130 -0.18 10.12 -3.92
C GLU A 130 -1.46 10.56 -4.62
N GLY A 131 -1.52 10.43 -5.95
CA GLY A 131 -2.71 10.77 -6.73
C GLY A 131 -3.93 9.92 -6.36
N VAL A 132 -3.76 8.60 -6.19
CA VAL A 132 -4.88 7.72 -5.79
C VAL A 132 -5.34 8.01 -4.36
N PHE A 133 -4.41 8.19 -3.43
CA PHE A 133 -4.76 8.51 -2.04
C PHE A 133 -5.39 9.89 -1.89
N ALA A 134 -4.98 10.88 -2.69
CA ALA A 134 -5.63 12.18 -2.74
C ALA A 134 -7.10 12.05 -3.20
N LEU A 135 -7.37 11.25 -4.24
CA LEU A 135 -8.75 11.01 -4.72
C LEU A 135 -9.62 10.33 -3.66
N TRP A 136 -9.08 9.35 -2.93
CA TRP A 136 -9.81 8.71 -1.83
C TRP A 136 -10.04 9.67 -0.65
N ALA A 137 -9.06 10.52 -0.35
CA ALA A 137 -9.22 11.53 0.70
C ALA A 137 -10.31 12.55 0.34
N GLU A 138 -10.33 13.02 -0.91
CA GLU A 138 -11.37 13.94 -1.42
C GLU A 138 -12.78 13.32 -1.36
N GLU A 139 -12.92 12.03 -1.70
CA GLU A 139 -14.21 11.33 -1.63
C GLU A 139 -14.76 11.27 -0.19
N GLU A 140 -13.89 11.13 0.81
CA GLU A 140 -14.28 11.14 2.22
C GLU A 140 -14.80 12.53 2.65
N TYR A 141 -14.12 13.61 2.23
CA TYR A 141 -14.54 14.98 2.56
C TYR A 141 -15.90 15.37 1.93
N ILE A 142 -16.18 14.92 0.70
CA ILE A 142 -17.47 15.22 0.03
C ILE A 142 -18.64 14.53 0.75
N ARG A 143 -18.43 13.34 1.32
CA ARG A 143 -19.46 12.64 2.11
C ARG A 143 -19.77 13.32 3.44
N GLU A 144 -18.83 14.08 4.00
CA GLU A 144 -19.06 14.86 5.23
C GLU A 144 -19.83 16.16 4.97
N ASP A 145 -19.65 16.79 3.81
CA ASP A 145 -20.21 18.12 3.49
C ASP A 145 -21.60 18.04 2.81
N GLU A 146 -21.85 17.01 1.99
CA GLU A 146 -23.16 16.78 1.36
C GLU A 146 -24.07 15.85 2.21
N GLY A 147 -24.57 16.37 3.33
CA GLY A 147 -25.85 15.89 3.88
C GLY A 147 -25.82 15.17 5.22
N SER A 148 -25.20 15.75 6.26
CA SER A 148 -25.46 15.34 7.64
C SER A 148 -26.31 16.36 8.40
N ALA A 149 -27.50 16.65 7.88
CA ALA A 149 -28.62 16.98 8.74
C ALA A 149 -29.05 15.69 9.47
N ALA A 150 -28.37 15.43 10.59
CA ALA A 150 -28.71 14.49 11.67
C ALA A 150 -28.97 13.00 11.32
N PRO A 151 -27.92 12.18 11.12
CA PRO A 151 -27.99 10.73 11.40
C PRO A 151 -28.23 10.44 12.90
N ALA A 152 -28.00 11.43 13.78
CA ALA A 152 -28.18 11.33 15.21
C ALA A 152 -29.63 11.03 15.63
N SER A 153 -30.65 11.53 14.92
CA SER A 153 -32.05 11.28 15.30
C SER A 153 -32.53 9.88 14.89
N MET A 154 -32.03 9.36 13.77
CA MET A 154 -32.35 8.03 13.29
C MET A 154 -31.59 6.96 14.10
N LEU A 155 -30.31 7.24 14.42
CA LEU A 155 -29.52 6.42 15.34
C LEU A 155 -30.11 6.45 16.76
N ALA A 156 -30.54 7.61 17.27
CA ALA A 156 -31.21 7.71 18.57
C ALA A 156 -32.54 6.94 18.62
N ALA A 157 -33.31 6.96 17.52
CA ALA A 157 -34.56 6.20 17.42
C ALA A 157 -34.31 4.68 17.36
N GLU A 158 -33.27 4.23 16.66
CA GLU A 158 -32.87 2.82 16.60
C GLU A 158 -32.26 2.35 17.94
N LEU A 159 -31.45 3.18 18.60
CA LEU A 159 -30.91 2.91 19.94
C LEU A 159 -32.02 2.82 20.99
N ALA A 160 -33.01 3.71 20.96
CA ALA A 160 -34.19 3.64 21.83
C ALA A 160 -35.04 2.38 21.58
N ARG A 161 -34.99 1.82 20.36
CA ARG A 161 -35.63 0.55 20.00
C ARG A 161 -34.86 -0.66 20.54
N LEU A 162 -33.53 -0.58 20.56
CA LEU A 162 -32.62 -1.60 21.09
C LEU A 162 -32.63 -1.65 22.63
N GLU A 163 -32.79 -0.51 23.30
CA GLU A 163 -32.94 -0.42 24.78
C GLU A 163 -34.19 -1.15 25.30
N ARG A 164 -35.21 -1.35 24.46
CA ARG A 164 -36.44 -2.08 24.81
C ARG A 164 -36.26 -3.60 24.94
N LYS A 165 -35.09 -4.16 24.57
CA LYS A 165 -34.84 -5.62 24.55
C LYS A 165 -33.65 -6.09 25.40
N GLY A 166 -33.01 -5.22 26.19
CA GLY A 166 -31.90 -5.57 27.07
C GLY A 166 -32.08 -5.04 28.50
N PRO A 167 -31.24 -5.46 29.47
CA PRO A 167 -31.25 -4.87 30.80
C PRO A 167 -31.01 -3.36 30.67
N ALA A 168 -31.91 -2.58 31.27
CA ALA A 168 -32.00 -1.14 31.11
C ALA A 168 -30.73 -0.43 31.61
N VAL A 169 -29.76 -0.26 30.73
CA VAL A 169 -28.71 0.75 30.89
C VAL A 169 -28.94 1.78 29.80
N THR A 170 -29.28 2.99 30.25
CA THR A 170 -29.75 4.16 29.49
C THR A 170 -28.63 4.78 28.66
N THR A 171 -28.12 4.01 27.71
CA THR A 171 -27.01 4.38 26.85
C THR A 171 -27.41 5.55 25.95
N GLY A 172 -28.67 5.60 25.50
CA GLY A 172 -29.25 6.70 24.74
C GLY A 172 -29.48 7.97 25.55
N GLY A 173 -29.81 7.85 26.85
CA GLY A 173 -29.98 9.00 27.74
C GLY A 173 -28.66 9.76 27.96
N TRP A 174 -27.59 9.02 28.24
CA TRP A 174 -26.26 9.61 28.40
C TRP A 174 -25.74 10.25 27.10
N LEU A 175 -25.93 9.61 25.94
CA LEU A 175 -25.50 10.19 24.67
C LEU A 175 -26.22 11.51 24.36
N ALA A 176 -27.52 11.59 24.66
CA ALA A 176 -28.30 12.79 24.46
C ALA A 176 -27.88 13.93 25.42
N GLU A 177 -27.58 13.61 26.68
CA GLU A 177 -27.08 14.57 27.68
C GLU A 177 -25.68 15.06 27.32
N ALA A 178 -24.77 14.16 26.95
CA ALA A 178 -23.41 14.50 26.54
C ALA A 178 -23.37 15.33 25.25
N ALA A 179 -24.30 15.11 24.32
CA ALA A 179 -24.44 15.95 23.13
C ALA A 179 -24.94 17.36 23.48
N ALA A 180 -25.89 17.49 24.41
CA ALA A 180 -26.41 18.77 24.86
C ALA A 180 -25.37 19.60 25.64
N GLU A 181 -24.49 18.94 26.39
CA GLU A 181 -23.42 19.56 27.17
C GLU A 181 -22.11 19.76 26.38
N GLY A 182 -22.05 19.33 25.12
CA GLY A 182 -20.83 19.39 24.30
C GLY A 182 -19.72 18.43 24.79
N SER A 183 -20.07 17.48 25.65
CA SER A 183 -19.19 16.52 26.31
C SER A 183 -19.23 15.12 25.68
N LEU A 184 -19.64 15.01 24.40
CA LEU A 184 -19.69 13.73 23.65
C LEU A 184 -18.36 12.96 23.63
N HIS A 185 -17.25 13.67 23.85
CA HIS A 185 -15.91 13.11 23.94
C HIS A 185 -15.60 12.45 25.30
N GLN A 186 -16.47 12.61 26.30
CA GLN A 186 -16.32 11.96 27.59
C GLN A 186 -16.74 10.48 27.50
N PRO A 187 -16.11 9.59 28.28
CA PRO A 187 -16.52 8.20 28.33
C PRO A 187 -17.92 8.04 28.92
N GLY A 188 -18.66 7.00 28.52
CA GLY A 188 -19.97 6.68 29.09
C GLY A 188 -19.93 6.39 30.60
N PRO A 189 -21.10 6.35 31.29
CA PRO A 189 -21.18 6.07 32.73
C PRO A 189 -20.57 4.71 33.09
N LEU A 190 -20.73 3.71 32.21
CA LEU A 190 -20.11 2.39 32.35
C LEU A 190 -18.57 2.42 32.36
N PHE A 191 -17.95 3.43 31.74
CA PHE A 191 -16.49 3.60 31.76
C PHE A 191 -16.00 4.28 33.04
N HIS A 192 -16.82 5.12 33.67
CA HIS A 192 -16.50 5.75 34.95
C HIS A 192 -16.41 4.71 36.07
N GLU A 193 -17.29 3.69 36.03
CA GLU A 193 -17.23 2.55 36.94
C GLU A 193 -15.91 1.78 36.79
N LEU A 194 -15.43 1.60 35.55
CA LEU A 194 -14.15 0.95 35.26
C LEU A 194 -12.93 1.79 35.64
N ALA A 195 -13.01 3.12 35.52
CA ALA A 195 -11.93 4.03 35.92
C ALA A 195 -11.62 3.95 37.43
N SER A 196 -12.64 3.67 38.24
CA SER A 196 -12.48 3.50 39.69
C SER A 196 -11.90 2.15 40.11
N ARG A 197 -11.81 1.18 39.19
CA ARG A 197 -11.34 -0.18 39.51
C ARG A 197 -9.81 -0.22 39.55
N PRO A 198 -9.20 -0.66 40.67
CA PRO A 198 -7.75 -0.77 40.75
C PRO A 198 -7.23 -1.79 39.72
N PHE A 199 -6.17 -1.41 39.01
CA PHE A 199 -5.47 -2.34 38.13
C PHE A 199 -4.89 -3.51 38.94
N PRO A 200 -5.04 -4.77 38.47
CA PRO A 200 -4.50 -5.91 39.18
C PRO A 200 -2.96 -5.81 39.25
N ALA A 201 -2.40 -5.99 40.46
CA ALA A 201 -0.96 -5.89 40.72
C ALA A 201 -0.12 -6.86 39.89
N SER A 202 -0.72 -8.00 39.50
CA SER A 202 -0.15 -9.03 38.65
C SER A 202 -1.12 -9.39 37.53
N PRO A 203 -1.11 -8.68 36.39
CA PRO A 203 -1.91 -9.07 35.24
C PRO A 203 -1.38 -10.42 34.73
N ALA A 204 -2.22 -11.46 34.78
CA ALA A 204 -1.91 -12.72 34.14
C ALA A 204 -1.87 -12.48 32.63
N VAL A 205 -0.68 -12.54 32.04
CA VAL A 205 -0.55 -12.53 30.58
C VAL A 205 -1.11 -13.86 30.10
N ALA A 206 -2.33 -13.82 29.56
CA ALA A 206 -2.95 -14.98 28.95
C ALA A 206 -2.02 -15.53 27.85
N ARG A 207 -1.90 -16.85 27.77
CA ARG A 207 -1.24 -17.45 26.62
C ARG A 207 -2.16 -17.26 25.41
N PRO A 208 -1.63 -16.98 24.22
CA PRO A 208 -2.45 -16.98 23.02
C PRO A 208 -2.98 -18.40 22.80
N ASP A 209 -4.29 -18.59 22.95
CA ASP A 209 -4.95 -19.90 22.77
C ASP A 209 -5.29 -20.19 21.29
N GLU A 210 -5.12 -19.19 20.42
CA GLU A 210 -5.42 -19.27 18.98
C GLU A 210 -4.25 -19.86 18.17
N ASP A 211 -4.57 -20.60 17.11
CA ASP A 211 -3.58 -21.16 16.19
C ASP A 211 -3.03 -20.10 15.22
N TRP A 212 -2.19 -19.21 15.76
CA TRP A 212 -1.54 -18.15 15.00
C TRP A 212 -0.59 -18.66 13.91
N LEU A 213 -0.08 -19.88 14.04
CA LEU A 213 0.76 -20.51 13.01
C LEU A 213 -0.07 -20.84 11.77
N GLY A 214 -1.32 -21.28 11.95
CA GLY A 214 -2.27 -21.48 10.86
C GLY A 214 -2.70 -20.18 10.16
N LEU A 215 -2.79 -19.07 10.91
CA LEU A 215 -3.18 -17.76 10.38
C LEU A 215 -2.03 -17.01 9.68
N LEU A 216 -0.78 -17.29 10.07
CA LEU A 216 0.41 -16.58 9.58
C LEU A 216 1.47 -17.57 9.04
N PRO A 217 1.17 -18.33 7.97
CA PRO A 217 2.02 -19.43 7.50
C PRO A 217 3.41 -19.00 7.02
N ASN A 218 3.55 -17.74 6.57
CA ASN A 218 4.81 -17.20 6.05
C ASN A 218 5.61 -16.40 7.10
N THR A 219 5.15 -16.36 8.36
CA THR A 219 5.82 -15.61 9.43
C THR A 219 6.49 -16.56 10.41
N PRO A 220 7.81 -16.80 10.29
CA PRO A 220 8.51 -17.64 11.24
C PRO A 220 8.44 -17.01 12.65
N ARG A 221 8.20 -17.85 13.67
CA ARG A 221 8.17 -17.45 15.09
C ARG A 221 7.08 -16.43 15.45
N ALA A 222 5.97 -16.37 14.70
CA ALA A 222 4.84 -15.48 14.97
C ALA A 222 4.33 -15.56 16.43
N GLY A 223 4.23 -16.77 17.00
CA GLY A 223 3.80 -16.96 18.39
C GLY A 223 4.76 -16.34 19.42
N GLU A 224 6.07 -16.39 19.18
CA GLU A 224 7.07 -15.77 20.07
C GLU A 224 7.02 -14.25 19.98
N GLY A 225 6.83 -13.70 18.77
CA GLY A 225 6.63 -12.27 18.55
C GLY A 225 5.39 -11.75 19.27
N LEU A 226 4.27 -12.47 19.16
CA LEU A 226 3.02 -12.12 19.83
C LEU A 226 3.18 -12.16 21.36
N ALA A 227 3.81 -13.20 21.90
CA ALA A 227 4.09 -13.30 23.33
C ALA A 227 4.94 -12.12 23.85
N LEU A 228 5.91 -11.65 23.05
CA LEU A 228 6.75 -10.50 23.39
C LEU A 228 5.92 -9.21 23.40
N ILE A 229 5.05 -9.01 22.42
CA ILE A 229 4.13 -7.86 22.34
C ILE A 229 3.20 -7.84 23.55
N MET A 230 2.56 -8.97 23.87
CA MET A 230 1.64 -9.09 25.00
C MET A 230 2.34 -8.79 26.33
N ARG A 231 3.56 -9.28 26.53
CA ARG A 231 4.37 -8.96 27.70
C ARG A 231 4.67 -7.46 27.81
N LYS A 232 5.12 -6.84 26.70
CA LYS A 232 5.44 -5.40 26.68
C LYS A 232 4.21 -4.53 26.92
N ALA A 233 3.05 -4.94 26.42
CA ALA A 233 1.77 -4.28 26.68
C ALA A 233 1.39 -4.37 28.17
N ALA A 234 1.52 -5.55 28.78
CA ALA A 234 1.26 -5.75 30.21
C ALA A 234 2.20 -4.90 31.09
N GLU A 235 3.50 -4.86 30.76
CA GLU A 235 4.48 -4.02 31.47
C GLU A 235 4.16 -2.53 31.33
N SER A 236 3.77 -2.08 30.12
CA SER A 236 3.40 -0.69 29.88
C SER A 236 2.13 -0.28 30.64
N ALA A 237 1.15 -1.18 30.71
CA ALA A 237 -0.07 -0.97 31.48
C ALA A 237 0.24 -0.85 32.99
N ARG A 238 1.10 -1.71 33.53
CA ARG A 238 1.56 -1.64 34.93
C ARG A 238 2.26 -0.31 35.22
N ARG A 239 3.15 0.15 34.32
CA ARG A 239 3.85 1.42 34.47
C ARG A 239 2.88 2.60 34.55
N ARG A 240 1.91 2.68 33.64
CA ARG A 240 0.89 3.74 33.65
C ARG A 240 0.01 3.70 34.90
N ALA A 241 -0.38 2.49 35.33
CA ALA A 241 -1.15 2.33 36.57
C ALA A 241 -0.37 2.80 37.81
N SER A 242 0.95 2.57 37.88
CA SER A 242 1.78 3.09 38.99
C SER A 242 1.99 4.61 38.93
N GLU A 243 2.08 5.18 37.73
CA GLU A 243 2.20 6.63 37.52
C GLU A 243 0.90 7.37 37.89
N GLN A 244 -0.27 6.78 37.62
CA GLN A 244 -1.58 7.33 37.96
C GLN A 244 -1.99 7.15 39.43
N GLY A 245 -1.37 6.21 40.17
CA GLY A 245 -1.63 5.99 41.60
C GLY A 245 -0.76 6.81 42.56
N SER A 246 0.09 7.71 42.04
CA SER A 246 1.00 8.57 42.83
C SER A 246 0.64 10.07 42.78
N GLN A 247 -0.55 10.41 42.25
CA GLN A 247 -1.16 11.75 42.33
C GLN A 247 -2.40 11.67 43.22
#